data_AF-A0A2S0L9E3-F1
#
_entry.id   AF-A0A2S0L9E3-F1
#
_cell.length_a   1.000
_cell.length_b   1.000
_cell.length_c   1.000
_cell.angle_alpha   90.00
_cell.angle_beta   90.00
_cell.angle_gamma   90.00
#
_symmetry.space_group_name_H-M   'P 1'
#
loop_
_entity.id
_entity.type
_entity.pdbx_description
1 polymer ?
#
loop_
_entity_poly.entity_id
_entity_poly.type
_entity_poly.pdbx_seq_one_letter_code
_entity_poly.pdbx_strand_id
1 'polypeptide(L)'
;MFDIEECRITLLTEYTYEVAYLGGRMLLRYETQPPHGDEICSVYFPESNNELPYWCYLRNIKQISIDKSTESFFISIEAVKPHQWSGVVTLIIDPKHSRFACLDDWYPSVKAEENKICFYNSYTGKEYILDDFQLLKWQSF
;
A
#
# COMPACT_ATOMS: atom_id res chain seq x y z
N MET A 1 -8.87 -16.58 -7.10
CA MET A 1 -9.25 -16.40 -5.69
C MET A 1 -8.24 -15.45 -5.14
N PHE A 2 -8.74 -14.36 -4.58
CA PHE A 2 -7.86 -13.34 -4.00
C PHE A 2 -7.25 -13.83 -2.70
N ASP A 3 -6.02 -13.40 -2.46
CA ASP A 3 -5.30 -13.68 -1.22
C ASP A 3 -4.59 -12.42 -0.74
N ILE A 4 -4.52 -12.25 0.58
CA ILE A 4 -3.95 -11.06 1.21
C ILE A 4 -2.95 -11.48 2.27
N GLU A 5 -1.73 -10.99 2.13
CA GLU A 5 -0.64 -11.25 3.07
C GLU A 5 -0.01 -9.93 3.51
N GLU A 6 0.40 -9.86 4.78
CA GLU A 6 1.25 -8.76 5.25
C GLU A 6 2.63 -8.90 4.62
N CYS A 7 3.15 -7.83 4.03
CA CYS A 7 4.49 -7.83 3.46
C CYS A 7 5.53 -7.92 4.58
N ARG A 8 6.61 -8.66 4.30
CA ARG A 8 7.76 -8.73 5.22
C ARG A 8 8.55 -7.42 5.17
N ILE A 9 8.70 -6.79 6.33
CA ILE A 9 9.50 -5.58 6.51
C ILE A 9 10.83 -5.93 7.19
N THR A 10 11.94 -5.46 6.63
CA THR A 10 13.30 -5.67 7.17
C THR A 10 14.00 -4.33 7.34
N LEU A 11 14.54 -4.04 8.53
CA LEU A 11 15.39 -2.87 8.75
C LEU A 11 16.74 -3.09 8.04
N LEU A 12 17.09 -2.21 7.09
CA LEU A 12 18.37 -2.29 6.36
C LEU A 12 19.45 -1.40 6.99
N THR A 13 19.07 -0.18 7.37
CA THR A 13 19.93 0.81 8.03
C THR A 13 19.11 1.56 9.08
N GLU A 14 19.72 2.48 9.83
CA GLU A 14 19.04 3.26 10.89
C GLU A 14 17.74 3.97 10.43
N TYR A 15 17.62 4.32 9.15
CA TYR A 15 16.48 5.08 8.61
C TYR A 15 15.91 4.49 7.33
N THR A 16 16.19 3.22 7.02
CA THR A 16 15.70 2.58 5.79
C THR A 16 15.23 1.17 6.04
N TYR A 17 14.01 0.89 5.60
CA TYR A 17 13.39 -0.42 5.59
C TYR A 17 13.30 -0.94 4.17
N GLU A 18 13.36 -2.25 4.03
CA GLU A 18 13.00 -2.98 2.83
C GLU A 18 11.67 -3.69 3.06
N VAL A 19 10.76 -3.54 2.10
CA VAL A 19 9.55 -4.34 2.05
C VAL A 19 9.64 -5.25 0.84
N ALA A 20 9.68 -6.56 1.10
CA ALA A 20 9.66 -7.58 0.07
C ALA A 20 8.22 -7.92 -0.33
N TYR A 21 7.99 -8.04 -1.64
CA TYR A 21 6.74 -8.51 -2.23
C TYR A 21 7.05 -9.41 -3.43
N LEU A 22 6.03 -10.02 -4.03
CA LEU A 22 6.19 -10.91 -5.18
C LEU A 22 6.84 -10.16 -6.34
N GLY A 23 7.99 -10.63 -6.81
CA GLY A 23 8.63 -10.04 -7.99
C GLY A 23 9.37 -8.72 -7.75
N GLY A 24 9.56 -8.26 -6.51
CA GLY A 24 10.40 -7.08 -6.25
C GLY A 24 10.45 -6.64 -4.79
N ARG A 25 10.92 -5.41 -4.59
CA ARG A 25 10.96 -4.76 -3.28
C ARG A 25 10.68 -3.27 -3.39
N MET A 26 10.25 -2.67 -2.29
CA MET A 26 10.28 -1.22 -2.13
C MET A 26 11.14 -0.85 -0.93
N LEU A 27 11.82 0.29 -1.04
CA LEU A 27 12.59 0.88 0.05
C LEU A 27 11.76 1.98 0.68
N LEU A 28 11.61 1.90 2.00
CA LEU A 28 10.95 2.91 2.81
C LEU A 28 12.01 3.69 3.57
N ARG A 29 12.09 5.00 3.35
CA ARG A 29 13.03 5.86 4.08
C ARG A 29 12.27 6.70 5.09
N TYR A 30 12.70 6.69 6.34
CA TYR A 30 12.07 7.45 7.41
C TYR A 30 12.01 8.95 7.06
N GLU A 31 10.84 9.56 7.21
CA GLU A 31 10.63 11.00 7.00
C GLU A 31 10.17 11.68 8.29
N THR A 32 9.18 11.10 8.97
CA THR A 32 8.60 11.69 10.19
C THR A 32 7.80 10.64 10.98
N GLN A 33 7.28 11.04 12.14
CA GLN A 33 6.40 10.21 12.96
C GLN A 33 5.43 11.11 13.73
N PRO A 34 4.13 10.80 13.79
CA PRO A 34 3.20 11.52 14.66
C PRO A 34 3.49 11.19 16.13
N PRO A 35 3.16 12.09 17.09
CA PRO A 35 3.51 11.92 18.51
C PRO A 35 3.11 10.58 19.15
N HIS A 36 2.07 9.94 18.62
CA HIS A 36 1.51 8.68 19.13
C HIS A 36 1.15 7.70 17.99
N GLY A 37 1.96 7.63 16.94
CA GLY A 37 1.71 6.69 15.85
C GLY A 37 2.97 6.14 15.21
N ASP A 38 2.78 5.35 14.16
CA ASP A 38 3.86 4.65 13.46
C ASP A 38 4.68 5.60 12.59
N GLU A 39 5.91 5.18 12.28
CA GLU A 39 6.79 5.92 11.37
C GLU A 39 6.15 6.12 10.00
N ILE A 40 6.44 7.26 9.39
CA ILE A 40 5.99 7.64 8.05
C ILE A 40 7.23 7.76 7.17
N CYS A 41 7.19 7.07 6.04
CA CYS A 41 8.33 6.89 5.16
C CYS A 41 8.03 7.30 3.71
N SER A 42 9.00 7.88 3.03
CA SER A 42 8.98 7.97 1.56
C SER A 42 9.14 6.58 0.95
N VAL A 43 8.51 6.35 -0.22
CA VAL A 43 8.43 5.03 -0.86
C VAL A 43 9.15 5.06 -2.20
N TYR A 44 10.22 4.29 -2.32
CA TYR A 44 11.01 4.18 -3.53
C TYR A 44 11.00 2.74 -4.08
N PHE A 45 10.83 2.59 -5.39
CA PHE A 45 10.83 1.32 -6.11
C PHE A 45 12.13 1.18 -6.91
N PRO A 46 13.13 0.42 -6.43
CA PRO A 46 14.43 0.29 -7.10
C PRO A 46 14.37 -0.25 -8.52
N GLU A 47 13.44 -1.17 -8.80
CA GLU A 47 13.32 -1.87 -10.08
C GLU A 47 12.82 -0.95 -11.20
N SER A 48 11.96 0.03 -10.88
CA SER A 48 11.47 1.04 -11.82
C SER A 48 12.19 2.38 -11.69
N ASN A 49 13.02 2.57 -10.66
CA ASN A 49 13.67 3.84 -10.31
C ASN A 49 12.65 5.00 -10.13
N ASN A 50 11.49 4.69 -9.55
CA ASN A 50 10.41 5.65 -9.30
C ASN A 50 10.14 5.82 -7.81
N GLU A 51 9.60 6.99 -7.46
CA GLU A 51 9.20 7.35 -6.11
C GLU A 51 7.69 7.62 -6.08
N LEU A 52 7.00 7.09 -5.07
CA LEU A 52 5.57 7.30 -4.92
C LEU A 52 5.30 8.76 -4.50
N PRO A 53 4.30 9.46 -5.07
CA PRO A 53 3.94 10.83 -4.67
C PRO A 53 3.13 10.88 -3.36
N TYR A 54 3.39 9.93 -2.46
CA TYR A 54 2.81 9.76 -1.14
C TYR A 54 3.84 9.14 -0.21
N TRP A 55 3.70 9.42 1.09
CA TRP A 55 4.43 8.70 2.12
C TRP A 55 3.56 7.60 2.71
N CYS A 56 4.19 6.50 3.11
CA CYS A 56 3.56 5.31 3.66
C CYS A 56 3.77 5.26 5.18
N TYR A 57 2.73 4.92 5.93
CA TYR A 57 2.92 4.49 7.30
C TYR A 57 3.62 3.13 7.33
N LEU A 58 4.54 2.92 8.27
CA LEU A 58 5.24 1.65 8.47
C LEU A 58 4.33 0.62 9.19
N ARG A 59 3.13 0.40 8.64
CA ARG A 59 2.09 -0.52 9.14
C ARG A 59 1.13 -0.89 8.01
N ASN A 60 0.41 -2.00 8.18
CA ASN A 60 -0.68 -2.42 7.27
C ASN A 60 -0.26 -2.41 5.78
N ILE A 61 0.97 -2.84 5.51
CA ILE A 61 1.52 -2.94 4.15
C ILE A 61 1.22 -4.35 3.66
N LYS A 62 0.26 -4.46 2.76
CA LYS A 62 -0.31 -5.75 2.37
C LYS A 62 -0.11 -6.01 0.89
N GLN A 63 0.25 -7.22 0.55
CA GLN A 63 0.20 -7.72 -0.81
C GLN A 63 -1.18 -8.34 -1.06
N ILE A 64 -1.78 -8.00 -2.20
CA ILE A 64 -3.04 -8.57 -2.66
C ILE A 64 -2.75 -9.36 -3.94
N SER A 65 -2.76 -10.68 -3.84
CA SER A 65 -2.61 -11.58 -4.99
C SER A 65 -3.98 -11.80 -5.63
N ILE A 66 -4.11 -11.58 -6.94
CA ILE A 66 -5.42 -11.71 -7.61
C ILE A 66 -5.72 -13.13 -8.13
N ASP A 67 -4.68 -13.94 -8.30
CA ASP A 67 -4.77 -15.35 -8.65
C ASP A 67 -3.61 -16.13 -8.02
N LYS A 68 -3.44 -17.41 -8.40
CA LYS A 68 -2.34 -18.24 -7.90
C LYS A 68 -1.01 -18.00 -8.62
N SER A 69 -0.97 -17.11 -9.61
CA SER A 69 0.26 -16.73 -10.30
C SER A 69 1.03 -15.72 -9.47
N THR A 70 2.34 -15.70 -9.66
CA THR A 70 3.22 -14.68 -9.07
C THR A 70 3.29 -13.40 -9.91
N GLU A 71 2.52 -13.32 -11.00
CA GLU A 71 2.59 -12.21 -11.96
C GLU A 71 1.51 -11.15 -11.76
N SER A 72 0.54 -11.46 -10.90
CA SER A 72 -0.70 -10.73 -10.77
C SER A 72 -0.96 -10.39 -9.31
N PHE A 73 -0.43 -9.26 -8.86
CA PHE A 73 -0.59 -8.77 -7.50
C PHE A 73 -0.61 -7.24 -7.46
N PHE A 74 -1.11 -6.70 -6.35
CA PHE A 74 -1.08 -5.28 -6.01
C PHE A 74 -0.57 -5.12 -4.57
N ILE A 75 -0.19 -3.90 -4.20
CA ILE A 75 0.18 -3.56 -2.82
C ILE A 75 -0.85 -2.57 -2.28
N SER A 76 -1.37 -2.82 -1.09
CA SER A 76 -2.19 -1.89 -0.33
C SER A 76 -1.36 -1.27 0.79
N ILE A 77 -1.39 0.06 0.92
CA ILE A 77 -0.73 0.79 1.99
C ILE A 77 -1.63 1.86 2.59
N GLU A 78 -1.36 2.23 3.85
CA GLU A 78 -1.86 3.47 4.44
C GLU A 78 -0.90 4.61 4.11
N ALA A 79 -1.40 5.67 3.49
CA ALA A 79 -0.58 6.73 2.95
C ALA A 79 -1.09 8.12 3.30
N VAL A 80 -0.19 9.09 3.22
CA VAL A 80 -0.45 10.53 3.40
C VAL A 80 0.34 11.32 2.36
N LYS A 81 -0.05 12.56 2.12
CA LYS A 81 0.77 13.44 1.27
C LYS A 81 2.10 13.74 1.97
N PRO A 82 3.17 14.03 1.20
CA PRO A 82 4.45 14.42 1.78
C PRO A 82 4.32 15.56 2.78
N HIS A 83 5.12 15.51 3.83
CA HIS A 83 5.13 16.45 4.96
C HIS A 83 3.81 16.51 5.76
N GLN A 84 2.98 15.46 5.68
CA GLN A 84 1.76 15.32 6.47
C GLN A 84 1.77 14.03 7.28
N TRP A 85 0.97 14.01 8.34
CA TRP A 85 0.67 12.82 9.15
C TRP A 85 -0.86 12.69 9.40
N SER A 86 -1.67 13.54 8.78
CA SER A 86 -3.13 13.49 8.83
C SER A 86 -3.70 13.42 7.42
N GLY A 87 -5.00 13.12 7.30
CA GLY A 87 -5.61 12.86 5.98
C GLY A 87 -5.15 11.54 5.38
N VAL A 88 -5.09 10.49 6.21
CA VAL A 88 -4.69 9.14 5.79
C VAL A 88 -5.66 8.66 4.71
N VAL A 89 -5.11 8.00 3.69
CA VAL A 89 -5.84 7.32 2.63
C VAL A 89 -5.28 5.92 2.44
N THR A 90 -6.10 5.01 1.90
CA THR A 90 -5.61 3.73 1.40
C THR A 90 -5.22 3.88 -0.06
N LEU A 91 -3.98 3.49 -0.40
CA LEU A 91 -3.52 3.39 -1.78
C LEU A 91 -3.42 1.94 -2.21
N ILE A 92 -3.77 1.70 -3.47
CA ILE A 92 -3.49 0.47 -4.20
C ILE A 92 -2.39 0.76 -5.21
N ILE A 93 -1.32 -0.02 -5.20
CA ILE A 93 -0.13 0.18 -6.03
C ILE A 93 0.03 -1.03 -6.94
N ASP A 94 0.33 -0.76 -8.20
CA ASP A 94 0.73 -1.73 -9.21
C ASP A 94 2.20 -1.44 -9.58
N PRO A 95 3.17 -2.08 -8.89
CA PRO A 95 4.59 -1.81 -9.11
C PRO A 95 5.04 -2.15 -10.53
N LYS A 96 4.47 -3.22 -11.11
CA LYS A 96 4.78 -3.70 -12.46
C LYS A 96 4.54 -2.63 -13.53
N HIS A 97 3.49 -1.82 -13.34
CA HIS A 97 3.13 -0.75 -14.28
C HIS A 97 3.43 0.65 -13.75
N SER A 98 4.13 0.77 -12.61
CA SER A 98 4.46 2.04 -11.95
C SER A 98 3.26 2.99 -11.89
N ARG A 99 2.14 2.46 -11.38
CA ARG A 99 0.90 3.22 -11.19
C ARG A 99 0.25 2.92 -9.85
N PHE A 100 -0.50 3.87 -9.33
CA PHE A 100 -1.25 3.75 -8.08
C PHE A 100 -2.67 4.28 -8.24
N ALA A 101 -3.55 3.88 -7.34
CA ALA A 101 -4.90 4.41 -7.20
C ALA A 101 -5.17 4.75 -5.74
N CYS A 102 -5.82 5.88 -5.50
CA CYS A 102 -6.27 6.31 -4.18
C CYS A 102 -7.73 5.91 -3.99
N LEU A 103 -8.07 5.31 -2.85
CA LEU A 103 -9.46 4.98 -2.50
C LEU A 103 -10.21 6.17 -1.86
N ASP A 104 -9.58 7.35 -1.82
CA ASP A 104 -10.08 8.64 -1.31
C ASP A 104 -10.56 8.63 0.15
N ASP A 105 -10.31 7.54 0.89
CA ASP A 105 -10.56 7.39 2.32
C ASP A 105 -9.56 6.41 2.94
N TRP A 106 -9.51 6.37 4.26
CA TRP A 106 -8.67 5.46 5.03
C TRP A 106 -9.44 4.18 5.36
N TYR A 107 -8.91 3.04 4.93
CA TYR A 107 -9.43 1.72 5.22
C TYR A 107 -8.35 0.83 5.86
N PRO A 108 -8.26 0.77 7.20
CA PRO A 108 -7.25 -0.02 7.90
C PRO A 108 -7.49 -1.54 7.81
N SER A 109 -8.74 -1.96 7.59
CA SER A 109 -9.10 -3.37 7.42
C SER A 109 -9.31 -3.69 5.95
N VAL A 110 -8.77 -4.83 5.52
CA VAL A 110 -8.99 -5.38 4.17
C VAL A 110 -9.14 -6.89 4.29
N LYS A 111 -10.07 -7.46 3.53
CA LYS A 111 -10.37 -8.89 3.48
C LYS A 111 -10.69 -9.33 2.06
N ALA A 112 -10.33 -10.57 1.73
CA ALA A 112 -10.72 -11.20 0.48
C ALA A 112 -11.98 -12.07 0.72
N GLU A 113 -12.99 -11.89 -0.11
CA GLU A 113 -14.24 -12.66 -0.11
C GLU A 113 -14.53 -13.17 -1.52
N GLU A 114 -14.31 -14.46 -1.75
CA GLU A 114 -14.46 -15.13 -3.05
C GLU A 114 -13.67 -14.44 -4.18
N ASN A 115 -14.32 -13.52 -4.89
CA ASN A 115 -13.83 -12.76 -6.04
C ASN A 115 -13.87 -11.24 -5.79
N LYS A 116 -13.92 -10.81 -4.52
CA LYS A 116 -13.95 -9.40 -4.12
C LYS A 116 -12.94 -9.12 -3.01
N ILE A 117 -12.47 -7.89 -2.95
CA ILE A 117 -11.72 -7.33 -1.83
C ILE A 117 -12.61 -6.31 -1.14
N CYS A 118 -12.83 -6.51 0.15
CA CYS A 118 -13.62 -5.61 0.98
C CYS A 118 -12.68 -4.82 1.90
N PHE A 119 -12.64 -3.51 1.69
CA PHE A 119 -11.95 -2.54 2.53
C PHE A 119 -12.95 -1.94 3.52
N TYR A 120 -12.58 -1.86 4.80
CA TYR A 120 -13.48 -1.39 5.85
C TYR A 120 -12.78 -0.50 6.87
N ASN A 121 -13.47 0.55 7.29
CA ASN A 121 -13.07 1.40 8.39
C ASN A 121 -14.08 1.27 9.54
N SER A 122 -13.66 0.61 10.63
CA SER A 122 -14.50 0.42 11.81
C SER A 122 -14.77 1.68 12.61
N TYR A 123 -13.96 2.73 12.45
CA TYR A 123 -14.14 4.01 13.15
C TYR A 123 -15.23 4.86 12.49
N THR A 124 -15.36 4.79 11.16
CA THR A 124 -16.33 5.59 10.39
C THR A 124 -17.51 4.77 9.86
N GLY A 125 -17.40 3.44 9.87
CA GLY A 125 -18.38 2.52 9.27
C GLY A 125 -18.35 2.49 7.74
N LYS A 126 -17.36 3.13 7.10
CA LYS A 126 -17.25 3.17 5.63
C LYS A 126 -16.66 1.87 5.09
N GLU A 127 -17.15 1.49 3.91
CA GLU A 127 -16.72 0.31 3.17
C GLU A 127 -16.42 0.67 1.71
N TYR A 128 -15.43 -0.01 1.14
CA TYR A 128 -15.13 0.02 -0.28
C TYR A 128 -14.94 -1.41 -0.80
N ILE A 129 -15.76 -1.81 -1.77
CA ILE A 129 -15.74 -3.15 -2.36
C ILE A 129 -15.11 -3.07 -3.74
N LEU A 130 -14.07 -3.87 -3.97
CA LEU A 130 -13.34 -3.96 -5.22
C LEU A 130 -13.42 -5.38 -5.79
N ASP A 131 -14.04 -5.53 -6.95
CA ASP A 131 -14.12 -6.80 -7.68
C ASP A 131 -13.35 -6.77 -9.03
N ASP A 132 -13.02 -5.58 -9.53
CA ASP A 132 -12.16 -5.39 -10.70
C ASP A 132 -11.18 -4.23 -10.52
N PHE A 133 -9.88 -4.54 -10.47
CA PHE A 133 -8.80 -3.57 -10.35
C PHE A 133 -8.66 -2.65 -11.59
N GLN A 134 -9.21 -3.04 -12.75
CA GLN A 134 -9.20 -2.18 -13.94
C GLN A 134 -10.09 -0.95 -13.79
N LEU A 135 -11.07 -0.98 -12.86
CA LEU A 135 -11.99 0.13 -12.59
C LEU A 135 -11.39 1.21 -11.69
N LEU A 136 -10.21 0.96 -11.11
CA LEU A 136 -9.51 1.94 -10.29
C LEU A 136 -9.04 3.14 -11.12
N LYS A 137 -9.06 4.33 -10.50
CA LYS A 137 -8.54 5.56 -11.11
C LYS A 137 -7.01 5.60 -11.01
N TRP A 138 -6.37 4.87 -11.91
CA TRP A 138 -4.91 4.75 -11.96
C TRP A 138 -4.22 6.07 -12.32
N GLN A 139 -3.12 6.35 -11.62
CA GLN A 139 -2.19 7.45 -11.85
C GLN A 139 -0.78 6.89 -11.92
N SER A 140 0.04 7.37 -12.86
CA SER A 140 1.45 6.97 -12.95
C SER A 140 2.29 7.64 -11.87
N PHE A 141 3.38 6.98 -11.48
CA PHE A 141 4.43 7.52 -10.64
C PHE A 141 5.80 7.09 -11.14
#